data_AF-L5NKI7-F1
#
_entry.id   AF-L5NKI7-F1
#
_cell.length_a   1.000
_cell.length_b   1.000
_cell.length_c   1.000
_cell.angle_alpha   90.00
_cell.angle_beta   90.00
_cell.angle_gamma   90.00
#
_symmetry.space_group_name_H-M   'P 1'
#
loop_
_entity.id
_entity.type
_entity.pdbx_description
1 polymer ?
#
loop_
_entity_poly.entity_id
_entity_poly.type
_entity_poly.pdbx_seq_one_letter_code
_entity_poly.pdbx_strand_id
1 'polypeptide(L)' 'MRLEDYWGVGPKTSDRLESALGREGAVAAIESADVRALVDAGVTRGRAVRILR' A
#
# COMPACT_ATOMS: atom_id res chain seq x y z
N MET A 1 -9.41 3.44 9.07
CA MET A 1 -9.13 2.08 8.54
C MET A 1 -7.71 1.69 8.88
N ARG A 2 -7.50 0.41 9.21
CA ARG A 2 -6.16 -0.16 9.23
C ARG A 2 -5.76 -0.48 7.78
N LEU A 3 -4.48 -0.38 7.44
CA LEU A 3 -4.04 -0.71 6.08
C LEU A 3 -4.30 -2.20 5.75
N GLU A 4 -4.29 -3.05 6.77
CA GLU A 4 -4.62 -4.48 6.68
C GLU A 4 -6.09 -4.75 6.29
N ASP A 5 -6.97 -3.74 6.35
CA ASP A 5 -8.35 -3.86 5.88
C ASP A 5 -8.41 -3.89 4.33
N TYR A 6 -7.35 -3.43 3.64
CA TYR A 6 -7.25 -3.50 2.18
C TYR A 6 -6.82 -4.88 1.71
N TRP A 7 -7.40 -5.33 0.61
CA TRP A 7 -7.08 -6.62 0.01
C TRP A 7 -5.59 -6.73 -0.30
N GLY A 8 -4.99 -7.89 0.00
CA GLY A 8 -3.58 -8.14 -0.30
C GLY A 8 -2.57 -7.36 0.57
N VAL A 9 -3.01 -6.55 1.53
CA VAL A 9 -2.16 -5.88 2.52
C VAL A 9 -2.09 -6.71 3.79
N GLY A 10 -0.99 -7.44 3.97
CA GLY A 10 -0.69 -8.10 5.25
C GLY A 10 0.14 -7.21 6.18
N PRO A 11 0.42 -7.67 7.42
CA PRO A 11 1.14 -6.88 8.43
C PRO A 11 2.46 -6.30 7.94
N LYS A 12 3.28 -7.11 7.25
CA LYS A 12 4.57 -6.66 6.69
C LYS A 12 4.44 -5.59 5.61
N THR A 13 3.34 -5.63 4.86
CA THR A 13 3.06 -4.61 3.85
C THR A 13 2.55 -3.34 4.53
N SER A 14 1.68 -3.48 5.53
CA SER A 14 1.18 -2.39 6.37
C SER A 14 2.33 -1.63 7.01
N ASP A 15 3.21 -2.32 7.76
CA ASP A 15 4.36 -1.71 8.42
C ASP A 15 5.26 -0.95 7.43
N ARG A 16 5.48 -1.53 6.24
CA ARG A 16 6.29 -0.90 5.20
C ARG A 16 5.64 0.36 4.66
N LEU A 17 4.36 0.28 4.30
CA LEU A 17 3.62 1.41 3.75
C LEU A 17 3.49 2.54 4.77
N GLU A 18 3.23 2.20 6.04
CA GLU A 18 3.19 3.17 7.12
C GLU A 18 4.56 3.80 7.38
N SER A 19 5.64 3.02 7.32
CA SER A 19 7.01 3.56 7.46
C SER A 19 7.42 4.47 6.30
N ALA A 20 6.96 4.19 5.07
CA ALA A 20 7.39 4.90 3.87
C ALA A 20 6.50 6.11 3.52
N LEU A 21 5.18 6.00 3.67
CA LEU A 21 4.20 7.00 3.25
C LEU A 21 3.40 7.60 4.41
N GLY A 22 3.54 7.04 5.61
CA GLY A 22 2.56 7.22 6.67
C GLY A 22 1.25 6.50 6.35
N ARG A 23 0.43 6.26 7.37
CA ARG A 23 -0.87 5.61 7.20
C ARG A 23 -1.78 6.35 6.23
N GLU A 24 -1.86 7.67 6.31
CA GLU A 24 -2.74 8.47 5.45
C GLU A 24 -2.25 8.54 4.01
N GLY A 25 -0.95 8.68 3.79
CA GLY A 25 -0.37 8.62 2.44
C GLY A 25 -0.55 7.25 1.80
N ALA A 26 -0.42 6.18 2.58
CA ALA A 26 -0.69 4.82 2.10
C ALA A 26 -2.16 4.59 1.73
N VAL A 27 -3.10 5.06 2.57
CA VAL A 27 -4.55 5.04 2.26
C VAL A 27 -4.83 5.80 0.95
N ALA A 28 -4.31 7.03 0.83
CA ALA A 28 -4.50 7.85 -0.36
C ALA A 28 -3.94 7.17 -1.63
N ALA A 29 -2.77 6.55 -1.54
CA ALA A 29 -2.18 5.81 -2.66
C ALA A 29 -3.02 4.59 -3.08
N ILE A 30 -3.59 3.85 -2.12
CA ILE A 30 -4.44 2.70 -2.43
C ILE A 30 -5.76 3.16 -3.06
N GLU A 31 -6.43 4.15 -2.45
CA GLU A 31 -7.74 4.64 -2.92
C GLU A 31 -7.66 5.35 -4.27
N SER A 32 -6.53 5.99 -4.59
CA SER A 32 -6.28 6.61 -5.90
C SER A 32 -5.70 5.65 -6.94
N ALA A 33 -5.50 4.37 -6.59
CA ALA A 33 -4.83 3.39 -7.43
C ALA A 33 -3.42 3.80 -7.91
N ASP A 34 -2.67 4.53 -7.07
CA ASP A 34 -1.33 5.00 -7.36
C ASP A 34 -0.29 3.88 -7.21
N VAL A 35 -0.16 3.09 -8.28
CA VAL A 35 0.85 2.02 -8.39
C VAL A 35 2.26 2.56 -8.17
N ARG A 36 2.54 3.80 -8.59
CA ARG A 36 3.88 4.37 -8.50
C ARG A 36 4.23 4.67 -7.05
N ALA A 37 3.35 5.31 -6.30
CA ALA A 37 3.55 5.55 -4.87
C ALA A 37 3.76 4.24 -4.09
N LEU A 38 3.01 3.18 -4.40
CA LEU A 38 3.19 1.87 -3.77
C LEU A 38 4.55 1.23 -4.10
N VAL A 39 5.01 1.35 -5.34
CA VAL A 39 6.32 0.83 -5.77
C VAL A 39 7.46 1.62 -5.15
N ASP A 40 7.36 2.95 -5.12
CA ASP A 40 8.34 3.84 -4.51
C ASP A 40 8.41 3.60 -2.98
N ALA A 41 7.31 3.19 -2.35
CA ALA A 41 7.26 2.72 -0.97
C ALA A 41 7.82 1.29 -0.74
N GLY A 42 8.40 0.66 -1.77
CA GLY A 42 9.05 -0.65 -1.66
C GLY A 42 8.10 -1.85 -1.76
N VAL A 43 6.89 -1.66 -2.27
CA VAL A 43 6.01 -2.77 -2.67
C VAL A 43 6.39 -3.21 -4.08
N THR A 44 6.54 -4.51 -4.32
CA THR A 44 6.81 -4.99 -5.69
C THR A 44 5.65 -4.68 -6.60
N ARG A 45 5.90 -4.35 -7.88
CA ARG A 45 4.84 -4.01 -8.85
C ARG A 45 3.72 -5.05 -8.92
N GLY A 46 4.06 -6.34 -8.89
CA GLY A 46 3.05 -7.42 -8.90
C GLY A 46 2.21 -7.48 -7.61
N ARG A 47 2.76 -7.08 -6.46
CA ARG A 47 2.00 -6.97 -5.21
C ARG A 47 1.16 -5.69 -5.19
N ALA A 48 1.67 -4.57 -5.71
CA ALA A 48 0.90 -3.33 -5.86
C ALA A 48 -0.36 -3.58 -6.70
N VAL A 49 -0.23 -4.22 -7.86
CA VAL A 49 -1.39 -4.59 -8.70
C VAL A 49 -2.37 -5.53 -7.98
N ARG A 50 -1.90 -6.42 -7.09
CA ARG A 50 -2.78 -7.28 -6.29
C ARG A 50 -3.54 -6.49 -5.22
N ILE A 51 -2.92 -5.48 -4.62
CA ILE A 51 -3.55 -4.63 -3.60
C ILE A 51 -4.68 -3.78 -4.20
N LEU A 52 -4.52 -3.36 -5.46
CA LEU A 52 -5.47 -2.51 -6.18
C LEU A 52 -6.59 -3.27 -6.90
N ARG A 53 -6.75 -4.57 -6.67
CA ARG A 53 -7.85 -5.39 -7.18
C ARG A 53 -8.82 -5.71 -6.08
#